data_AF-A0A970NTN7-F1
#
_entry.id   AF-A0A970NTN7-F1
#
_cell.length_a   1.000
_cell.length_b   1.000
_cell.length_c   1.000
_cell.angle_alpha   90.00
_cell.angle_beta   90.00
_cell.angle_gamma   90.00
#
_symmetry.space_group_name_H-M   'P 1'
#
loop_
_entity.id
_entity.type
_entity.pdbx_description
1 polymer ?
#
loop_
_entity_poly.entity_id
_entity_poly.type
_entity_poly.pdbx_seq_one_letter_code
_entity_poly.pdbx_strand_id
1 'polypeptide(L)'
;MNTSTQNSKLFQKIFVGLIVISLALSILTAFLIAGLRGEQKSQSEKQKIIGTWVTVPEDDSTPIELAFTSDQWLTIMGEQTAHYTVDSDNQTIQIQYLPGLGNDTVMHYRFEDDMLILSQEPDKEMRCQRVAQEE
;
A
#
# COMPACT_ATOMS: atom_id res chain seq x y z
N MET A 1 28.01 -61.13 -36.04
CA MET A 1 27.96 -60.00 -35.09
C MET A 1 27.82 -58.72 -35.89
N ASN A 2 26.64 -58.11 -35.90
CA ASN A 2 26.45 -56.76 -36.42
C ASN A 2 25.26 -56.13 -35.70
N THR A 3 25.52 -55.36 -34.64
CA THR A 3 24.51 -54.58 -33.90
C THR A 3 25.10 -53.21 -33.62
N SER A 4 25.03 -52.33 -34.62
CA SER A 4 25.50 -50.95 -34.56
C SER A 4 24.39 -49.98 -34.96
N THR A 5 23.19 -50.08 -34.36
CA THR A 5 22.10 -49.14 -34.67
C THR A 5 21.05 -49.02 -33.56
N GLN A 6 21.42 -48.73 -32.32
CA GLN A 6 20.39 -48.43 -31.30
C GLN A 6 20.65 -47.24 -30.37
N ASN A 7 21.87 -46.69 -30.32
CA ASN A 7 22.19 -45.67 -29.32
C ASN A 7 21.97 -44.21 -29.76
N SER A 8 21.76 -43.93 -31.05
CA SER A 8 21.60 -42.54 -31.54
C SER A 8 20.16 -42.00 -31.48
N LYS A 9 19.14 -42.85 -31.42
CA LYS A 9 17.73 -42.41 -31.41
C LYS A 9 17.18 -42.07 -30.03
N LEU A 10 17.80 -42.55 -28.95
CA LEU A 10 17.39 -42.21 -27.58
C LEU A 10 17.90 -40.83 -27.14
N PHE A 11 19.14 -40.48 -27.49
CA PHE A 11 19.72 -39.18 -27.10
C PHE A 11 19.07 -37.97 -27.79
N GLN A 12 18.57 -38.14 -29.02
CA GLN A 12 17.95 -37.05 -29.78
C GLN A 12 16.54 -36.68 -29.28
N LYS A 13 15.83 -37.60 -28.60
CA LYS A 13 14.49 -37.33 -28.04
C LYS A 13 14.54 -36.57 -26.70
N ILE A 14 15.62 -36.72 -25.94
CA ILE A 14 15.78 -36.07 -24.63
C ILE A 14 16.07 -34.57 -24.80
N PHE A 15 16.79 -34.18 -25.86
CA PHE A 15 17.17 -32.78 -26.08
C PHE A 15 16.02 -31.88 -26.56
N VAL A 16 15.08 -32.40 -27.35
CA VAL A 16 13.95 -31.59 -27.87
C VAL A 16 12.88 -31.37 -26.80
N GLY A 17 12.68 -32.32 -25.88
CA GLY A 17 11.71 -32.18 -24.79
C GLY A 17 12.07 -31.09 -23.76
N LEU A 18 13.37 -30.86 -23.53
CA LEU A 18 13.85 -29.87 -22.56
C LEU A 18 13.72 -28.41 -23.04
N ILE A 19 13.77 -28.17 -24.35
CA ILE A 19 13.69 -26.81 -24.91
C ILE A 19 12.24 -26.28 -24.87
N VAL A 20 11.24 -27.12 -25.13
CA VAL A 20 9.82 -26.70 -25.17
C VAL A 20 9.27 -26.32 -23.79
N ILE A 21 9.75 -26.97 -22.72
CA ILE A 21 9.34 -26.65 -21.34
C ILE A 21 9.88 -25.28 -20.89
N SER A 22 11.06 -24.87 -21.36
CA SER A 22 11.64 -23.56 -21.02
C SER A 22 10.89 -22.37 -21.65
N LEU A 23 10.31 -22.57 -22.84
CA LEU A 23 9.59 -21.51 -23.55
C LEU A 23 8.18 -21.27 -22.96
N ALA A 24 7.52 -22.30 -22.43
CA ALA A 24 6.22 -22.18 -21.77
C ALA A 24 6.31 -21.48 -20.38
N LEU A 25 7.44 -21.60 -19.69
CA LEU A 25 7.64 -20.96 -18.37
C LEU A 25 7.93 -19.46 -18.47
N SER A 26 8.35 -18.98 -19.65
CA SER A 26 8.71 -17.58 -19.88
C SER A 26 7.50 -16.67 -20.17
N ILE A 27 6.36 -17.24 -20.60
CA ILE A 27 5.16 -16.46 -20.94
C ILE A 27 4.25 -16.28 -19.70
N LEU A 28 4.35 -17.17 -18.70
CA LEU A 28 3.55 -17.07 -17.48
C LEU A 28 4.06 -15.99 -16.50
N THR A 29 5.35 -15.61 -16.58
CA THR A 29 5.93 -14.59 -15.70
C THR A 29 5.60 -13.16 -16.13
N ALA A 30 5.38 -12.90 -17.42
CA ALA A 30 5.03 -11.56 -17.90
C ALA A 30 3.65 -11.08 -17.40
N PHE A 31 2.69 -11.99 -17.20
CA PHE A 31 1.37 -11.65 -16.66
C PHE A 31 1.35 -11.46 -15.13
N LEU A 32 2.26 -12.08 -14.39
CA LEU A 32 2.36 -11.90 -12.93
C LEU A 32 2.94 -10.53 -12.56
N ILE A 33 3.83 -9.98 -13.39
CA ILE A 33 4.54 -8.72 -13.07
C ILE A 33 3.62 -7.49 -13.19
N ALA A 34 2.58 -7.53 -14.03
CA ALA A 34 1.64 -6.43 -14.18
C ALA A 34 0.64 -6.33 -13.01
N GLY A 35 0.22 -7.45 -12.42
CA GLY A 35 -0.71 -7.49 -11.28
C GLY A 35 -0.07 -7.09 -9.96
N LEU A 36 1.17 -7.50 -9.71
CA LEU A 36 1.89 -7.22 -8.45
C LEU A 36 2.25 -5.74 -8.26
N ARG A 37 2.36 -4.97 -9.35
CA ARG A 37 2.79 -3.56 -9.28
C ARG A 37 1.73 -2.61 -8.70
N GLY A 38 0.45 -2.95 -8.86
CA GLY A 38 -0.68 -2.19 -8.29
C GLY A 38 -0.85 -2.45 -6.79
N GLU A 39 -0.84 -3.73 -6.40
CA GLU A 39 -0.99 -4.12 -4.98
C GLU A 39 0.18 -3.68 -4.10
N GLN A 40 1.43 -3.75 -4.59
CA GLN A 40 2.57 -3.27 -3.81
C GLN A 40 2.53 -1.76 -3.54
N LYS A 41 2.03 -0.96 -4.49
CA LYS A 41 1.92 0.50 -4.31
C LYS A 41 0.82 0.84 -3.31
N SER A 42 -0.34 0.19 -3.45
CA SER A 42 -1.49 0.35 -2.53
C SER A 42 -1.13 -0.01 -1.09
N GLN A 43 -0.45 -1.14 -0.88
CA GLN A 43 -0.07 -1.59 0.46
C GLN A 43 1.02 -0.71 1.10
N SER A 44 1.96 -0.19 0.29
CA SER A 44 3.00 0.73 0.76
C SER A 44 2.44 2.08 1.21
N GLU A 45 1.45 2.63 0.51
CA GLU A 45 0.83 3.91 0.88
C GLU A 45 -0.05 3.78 2.12
N LYS A 46 -0.81 2.68 2.24
CA LYS A 46 -1.56 2.36 3.46
C LYS A 46 -0.64 2.26 4.68
N GLN A 47 0.52 1.61 4.53
CA GLN A 47 1.52 1.56 5.59
C GLN A 47 2.13 2.92 5.91
N LYS A 48 2.25 3.81 4.92
CA LYS A 48 2.78 5.16 5.15
C LYS A 48 1.83 6.04 5.98
N ILE A 49 0.51 5.83 5.94
CA ILE A 49 -0.42 6.60 6.81
C ILE A 49 -0.26 6.23 8.29
N ILE A 50 0.09 4.97 8.58
CA ILE A 50 0.22 4.48 9.95
C ILE A 50 1.33 5.24 10.70
N GLY A 51 1.00 5.68 11.91
CA GLY A 51 1.87 6.45 12.79
C GLY A 51 1.15 7.61 13.48
N THR A 52 1.91 8.33 14.31
CA THR A 52 1.46 9.53 15.01
C THR A 52 1.86 10.78 14.22
N TRP A 53 0.92 11.70 14.10
CA TRP A 53 1.02 12.94 13.36
C TRP A 53 0.51 14.08 14.23
N VAL A 54 1.09 15.26 14.10
CA VAL A 54 0.67 16.46 14.82
C VAL A 54 0.31 17.53 13.80
N THR A 55 -0.87 18.14 13.92
CA THR A 55 -1.28 19.21 13.02
C THR A 55 -0.36 20.42 13.17
N VAL A 56 -0.08 21.09 12.05
CA VAL A 56 0.69 22.33 11.99
C VAL A 56 -0.30 23.44 11.64
N PRO A 57 -0.91 24.09 12.64
CA PRO A 57 -1.87 25.16 12.41
C PRO A 57 -1.19 26.37 11.74
N GLU A 58 -1.94 27.08 10.90
CA GLU A 58 -1.48 28.33 10.27
C GLU A 58 -1.69 29.56 11.18
N ASP A 59 -2.39 29.36 12.31
CA ASP A 59 -2.70 30.36 13.32
C ASP A 59 -2.21 29.93 14.71
N ASP A 60 -2.58 30.69 15.75
CA ASP A 60 -2.21 30.42 17.13
C ASP A 60 -3.01 29.27 17.79
N SER A 61 -3.71 28.45 16.99
CA SER A 61 -4.45 27.30 17.51
C SER A 61 -3.53 26.23 18.10
N THR A 62 -4.06 25.46 19.05
CA THR A 62 -3.33 24.34 19.64
C THR A 62 -3.18 23.22 18.60
N PRO A 63 -1.96 22.68 18.39
CA PRO A 63 -1.75 21.48 17.59
C PRO A 63 -2.56 20.29 18.10
N ILE A 64 -3.07 19.48 17.18
CA ILE A 64 -3.87 18.29 17.47
C ILE A 64 -3.03 17.07 17.09
N GLU A 65 -2.91 16.12 18.02
CA GLU A 65 -2.30 14.83 17.74
C GLU A 65 -3.32 13.88 17.11
N LEU A 66 -2.94 13.26 16.01
CA LEU A 66 -3.68 12.25 15.27
C LEU A 66 -2.81 11.00 15.18
N ALA A 67 -3.30 9.83 15.59
CA ALA A 67 -2.61 8.58 15.33
C ALA A 67 -3.47 7.62 14.52
N PHE A 68 -2.91 7.15 13.41
CA PHE A 68 -3.49 6.10 12.57
C PHE A 68 -2.81 4.79 12.93
N THR A 69 -3.56 3.86 13.51
CA THR A 69 -3.02 2.60 14.01
C THR A 69 -3.20 1.47 12.99
N SER A 70 -2.37 0.43 13.08
CA SER A 70 -2.43 -0.72 12.15
C SER A 70 -3.74 -1.52 12.23
N ASP A 71 -4.45 -1.42 13.34
CA ASP A 71 -5.77 -2.01 13.55
C ASP A 71 -6.93 -1.10 13.12
N GLN A 72 -6.64 -0.08 12.30
CA GLN A 72 -7.63 0.80 11.65
C GLN A 72 -8.40 1.72 12.60
N TRP A 73 -7.80 2.05 13.75
CA TRP A 73 -8.30 3.11 14.62
C TRP A 73 -7.60 4.44 14.34
N LEU A 74 -8.41 5.50 14.33
CA LEU A 74 -7.96 6.87 14.43
C LEU A 74 -8.09 7.30 15.89
N THR A 75 -6.97 7.62 16.52
CA THR A 75 -6.94 8.27 17.83
C THR A 75 -6.71 9.76 17.65
N ILE A 76 -7.50 10.58 18.35
CA ILE A 76 -7.34 12.03 18.39
C ILE A 76 -6.98 12.40 19.83
N MET A 77 -5.86 13.09 20.02
CA MET A 77 -5.34 13.45 21.36
C MET A 77 -5.23 12.24 22.31
N GLY A 78 -4.84 11.08 21.79
CA GLY A 78 -4.69 9.83 22.55
C GLY A 78 -5.98 9.04 22.80
N GLU A 79 -7.14 9.53 22.39
CA GLU A 79 -8.43 8.83 22.57
C GLU A 79 -8.90 8.18 21.26
N GLN A 80 -9.32 6.91 21.32
CA GLN A 80 -9.94 6.23 20.18
C GLN A 80 -11.24 6.93 19.79
N THR A 81 -11.25 7.55 18.61
CA THR A 81 -12.33 8.47 18.20
C THR A 81 -13.11 7.95 16.99
N ALA A 82 -12.44 7.24 16.08
CA ALA A 82 -13.04 6.76 14.84
C ALA A 82 -12.35 5.50 14.32
N HIS A 83 -13.04 4.73 13.49
CA HIS A 83 -12.40 3.79 12.56
C HIS A 83 -12.05 4.50 11.27
N TYR A 84 -11.01 4.04 10.59
CA TYR A 84 -10.66 4.56 9.27
C TYR A 84 -10.38 3.47 8.25
N THR A 85 -10.69 3.75 6.99
CA THR A 85 -10.31 2.92 5.84
C THR A 85 -9.58 3.77 4.83
N VAL A 86 -8.49 3.26 4.28
CA VAL A 86 -7.70 3.94 3.24
C VAL A 86 -8.01 3.33 1.88
N ASP A 87 -8.34 4.19 0.94
CA ASP A 87 -8.39 3.90 -0.49
C ASP A 87 -7.20 4.60 -1.16
N SER A 88 -6.15 3.82 -1.45
CA SER A 88 -4.95 4.33 -2.12
C SER A 88 -5.18 4.70 -3.56
N ASP A 89 -6.13 4.05 -4.22
CA ASP A 89 -6.35 4.24 -5.65
C ASP A 89 -7.01 5.60 -5.90
N ASN A 90 -7.89 6.01 -4.97
CA ASN A 90 -8.55 7.31 -4.96
C ASN A 90 -7.87 8.35 -4.05
N GLN A 91 -6.81 7.96 -3.34
CA GLN A 91 -6.10 8.78 -2.35
C GLN A 91 -7.06 9.40 -1.31
N THR A 92 -7.94 8.57 -0.77
CA THR A 92 -8.91 8.98 0.27
C THR A 92 -8.80 8.15 1.53
N ILE A 93 -9.20 8.76 2.64
CA ILE A 93 -9.39 8.14 3.95
C ILE A 93 -10.87 8.35 4.31
N GLN A 94 -11.61 7.25 4.41
CA GLN A 94 -12.94 7.27 4.98
C GLN A 94 -12.82 7.13 6.50
N ILE A 95 -13.41 8.06 7.25
CA ILE A 95 -13.37 8.11 8.71
C ILE A 95 -14.80 7.95 9.22
N GLN A 96 -15.00 6.95 10.07
CA GLN A 96 -16.29 6.64 10.70
C GLN A 96 -16.17 6.87 12.20
N TYR A 97 -16.79 7.95 12.68
CA TYR A 97 -16.69 8.37 14.07
C TYR A 97 -17.51 7.47 14.99
N LEU A 98 -17.05 7.31 16.23
CA LEU A 98 -17.86 6.68 17.25
C LEU A 98 -19.12 7.52 17.53
N PRO A 99 -20.24 6.90 17.95
CA PRO A 99 -21.50 7.60 18.17
C PRO A 99 -21.35 8.80 19.10
N GLY A 100 -21.77 9.98 18.63
CA GLY A 100 -21.74 11.22 19.40
C GLY A 100 -20.44 12.03 19.31
N LEU A 101 -19.40 11.53 18.62
CA LEU A 101 -18.12 12.24 18.47
C LEU A 101 -17.98 13.01 17.14
N GLY A 102 -18.82 12.72 16.15
CA GLY A 102 -18.76 13.39 14.86
C GLY A 102 -19.65 12.76 13.81
N ASN A 103 -19.58 13.30 12.59
CA ASN A 103 -20.19 12.71 11.40
C ASN A 103 -19.14 12.00 10.58
N ASP A 104 -19.50 10.87 9.98
CA ASP A 104 -18.65 10.15 9.04
C ASP A 104 -18.21 11.09 7.91
N THR A 105 -16.94 11.00 7.54
CA THR A 105 -16.32 11.89 6.55
C THR A 105 -15.37 11.14 5.64
N VAL A 106 -15.07 11.75 4.50
CA VAL A 106 -14.05 11.30 3.56
C VAL A 106 -13.05 12.44 3.40
N MET A 107 -11.78 12.15 3.61
CA MET A 107 -10.69 13.10 3.41
C MET A 107 -9.81 12.63 2.26
N HIS A 108 -9.42 13.52 1.37
CA HIS A 108 -8.28 13.28 0.48
C HIS A 108 -6.98 13.36 1.27
N TYR A 109 -6.01 12.53 0.92
CA TYR A 109 -4.69 12.58 1.51
C TYR A 109 -3.59 12.61 0.45
N ARG A 110 -2.48 13.23 0.81
CA ARG A 110 -1.25 13.22 0.01
C ARG A 110 -0.05 13.37 0.94
N PHE A 111 1.11 12.89 0.49
CA PHE A 111 2.36 13.08 1.21
C PHE A 111 3.22 14.13 0.51
N GLU A 112 3.71 15.09 1.27
CA GLU A 112 4.75 16.03 0.87
C GLU A 112 5.93 15.83 1.82
N ASP A 113 7.04 15.30 1.32
CA ASP A 113 8.19 14.91 2.15
C ASP A 113 7.75 14.01 3.34
N ASP A 114 7.93 14.52 4.56
CA ASP A 114 7.54 13.88 5.84
C ASP A 114 6.22 14.41 6.42
N MET A 115 5.47 15.19 5.64
CA MET A 115 4.14 15.68 6.02
C MET A 115 3.03 14.85 5.37
N LEU A 116 2.00 14.57 6.17
CA LEU A 116 0.71 14.10 5.71
C LEU A 116 -0.20 15.32 5.55
N ILE A 117 -0.72 15.52 4.34
CA ILE A 117 -1.68 16.58 4.06
C ILE A 117 -3.05 15.93 3.92
N LEU A 118 -4.01 16.37 4.73
CA LEU A 118 -5.39 15.90 4.72
C LEU A 118 -6.32 17.03 4.26
N SER A 119 -7.26 16.75 3.38
CA SER A 119 -8.18 17.76 2.84
C SER A 119 -9.58 17.17 2.71
N GLN A 120 -10.58 17.88 3.23
CA GLN A 120 -11.99 17.56 2.95
C GLN A 120 -12.50 18.34 1.73
N GLU A 121 -11.98 19.56 1.55
CA GLU A 121 -12.27 20.46 0.43
C GLU A 121 -10.94 20.93 -0.19
N PRO A 122 -10.86 21.16 -1.52
CA PRO A 122 -9.60 21.46 -2.21
C PRO A 122 -8.83 22.67 -1.67
N ASP A 123 -9.52 23.60 -1.01
CA ASP A 123 -8.99 24.85 -0.44
C ASP A 123 -8.79 24.80 1.08
N LYS A 124 -9.12 23.68 1.73
CA LYS A 124 -8.96 23.47 3.17
C LYS A 124 -8.08 22.26 3.43
N GLU A 125 -6.78 22.53 3.53
CA GLU A 125 -5.78 21.53 3.86
C GLU A 125 -5.40 21.60 5.35
N MET A 126 -5.26 20.43 5.95
CA MET A 126 -4.68 20.21 7.27
C MET A 126 -3.32 19.56 7.06
N ARG A 127 -2.26 20.25 7.49
CA ARG A 127 -0.89 19.77 7.36
C ARG A 127 -0.49 19.09 8.66
N CYS A 128 0.00 17.86 8.58
CA CYS A 128 0.33 17.06 9.74
C CYS A 128 1.79 16.60 9.65
N GLN A 129 2.60 16.93 10.65
CA GLN A 129 3.99 16.53 10.76
C GLN A 129 4.08 15.18 11.48
N ARG A 130 4.86 14.23 10.95
CA ARG A 130 5.09 12.96 11.64
C ARG A 130 5.83 13.21 12.96
N VAL A 131 5.35 12.60 14.03
CA VAL A 131 6.09 12.53 15.30
C VAL A 131 7.15 11.45 15.16
N ALA A 132 8.42 11.82 15.31
CA ALA A 132 9.50 10.85 15.38
C ALA A 132 9.24 9.93 16.59
N GLN A 133 9.15 8.63 16.35
CA GLN A 133 9.20 7.66 17.45
C GLN A 133 10.65 7.67 17.94
N GLU A 134 10.90 8.24 19.12
CA GLU A 134 12.17 8.03 19.81
C GLU A 134 12.28 6.53 20.12
N GLU A 135 13.29 5.88 19.52
CA GLU A 135 13.63 4.46 19.75
C GLU A 135 14.21 4.23 21.15
#